data_AF-H8KNG6-F1
#
_entry.id   AF-H8KNG6-F1
#
_cell.length_a   1.000
_cell.length_b   1.000
_cell.length_c   1.000
_cell.angle_alpha   90.00
_cell.angle_beta   90.00
_cell.angle_gamma   90.00
#
_symmetry.space_group_name_H-M   'P 1'
#
loop_
_entity.id
_entity.type
_entity.pdbx_description
1 polymer ?
#
loop_
_entity_poly.entity_id
_entity_poly.type
_entity_poly.pdbx_seq_one_letter_code
_entity_poly.pdbx_strand_id
1 'polypeptide(L)'
;MKKTLLLIGTTLSLWACGKSSDDSQPKQEEFKVTAHAPIPVQKTVAKKVYVHLMPWFESKETSPDGKWGQHWTMQNKNPDIIDGSGKRQIAAHFYPLTGPYASGDASIIEYQLLLMKLSGIDGVFIDWPGTTNLYDYPLLVKNTEKLIAKLDKVGLTFAIVYEDQNINIAYNAKVITDKLAAAQQDMIYLQQNYFNKSSYIKADRKPLLLVFGPQTFGSEDEWTNVFNPLNPKPSFFTLWNTSSKAGKNAVGEFAWVYQNNLTDLQNFYGNSYKGIKIASAYPGFKDFYSEGGWGSKLFTIDHNNISTFNSTLDLALQSGSNSIQLVTWNDYGEGTMIEPTKEFGYGFLTALQSKLGVSNSQTDLELISKLYELRKKFPNAAENQKKMDQVFYNLVSGRINEAKILIQKIN
;
A
#
# COMPACT_ATOMS: atom_id res chain seq x y z
N MET A 1 47.66 -79.22 23.65
CA MET A 1 47.26 -78.09 24.52
C MET A 1 45.91 -77.55 24.05
N LYS A 2 44.96 -77.39 24.99
CA LYS A 2 43.60 -76.77 24.91
C LYS A 2 42.57 -77.48 23.99
N LYS A 3 41.66 -78.34 24.51
CA LYS A 3 40.38 -78.11 25.23
C LYS A 3 39.33 -77.31 24.41
N THR A 4 38.28 -78.00 23.90
CA THR A 4 36.86 -77.98 24.41
C THR A 4 36.03 -76.90 23.67
N LEU A 5 34.77 -77.02 23.22
CA LEU A 5 33.55 -77.72 23.65
C LEU A 5 32.51 -77.76 22.49
N LEU A 6 31.60 -78.72 22.59
CA LEU A 6 30.37 -79.02 21.84
C LEU A 6 29.28 -77.91 21.94
N LEU A 7 28.41 -77.74 20.94
CA LEU A 7 26.94 -77.69 21.14
C LEU A 7 26.13 -77.82 19.83
N ILE A 8 25.04 -78.59 19.93
CA ILE A 8 24.02 -78.91 18.91
C ILE A 8 22.84 -77.93 19.06
N GLY A 9 22.14 -77.58 17.97
CA GLY A 9 20.88 -76.83 18.07
C GLY A 9 20.14 -76.59 16.74
N THR A 10 19.24 -77.51 16.42
CA THR A 10 18.00 -77.43 15.62
C THR A 10 17.56 -76.07 15.03
N THR A 11 17.37 -76.02 13.70
CA THR A 11 16.59 -74.98 12.98
C THR A 11 15.20 -75.49 12.61
N LEU A 12 14.17 -74.81 13.14
CA LEU A 12 12.76 -74.94 12.77
C LEU A 12 12.48 -74.18 11.46
N SER A 13 11.81 -74.82 10.51
CA SER A 13 11.25 -74.19 9.32
C SER A 13 9.80 -73.77 9.58
N LEU A 14 9.49 -72.48 9.43
CA LEU A 14 8.12 -71.97 9.36
C LEU A 14 7.92 -71.20 8.06
N TRP A 15 7.01 -71.73 7.25
CA TRP A 15 6.48 -71.17 6.02
C TRP A 15 5.41 -70.12 6.37
N ALA A 16 5.51 -68.91 5.82
CA ALA A 16 4.44 -67.92 5.91
C ALA A 16 4.15 -67.35 4.51
N CYS A 17 2.94 -67.60 4.02
CA CYS A 17 2.40 -67.08 2.77
C CYS A 17 2.24 -65.55 2.83
N GLY A 18 2.94 -64.83 1.95
CA GLY A 18 2.70 -63.42 1.70
C GLY A 18 1.45 -63.20 0.85
N LYS A 19 0.42 -62.58 1.42
CA LYS A 19 -0.65 -61.93 0.65
C LYS A 19 -0.13 -60.54 0.23
N SER A 20 -0.04 -60.28 -1.07
CA SER A 20 0.21 -58.92 -1.59
C SER A 20 -1.04 -58.08 -1.40
N SER A 21 -1.03 -57.16 -0.43
CA SER A 21 -1.95 -56.03 -0.40
C SER A 21 -1.42 -54.96 -1.35
N ASP A 22 -1.99 -54.91 -2.54
CA ASP A 22 -1.81 -53.80 -3.48
C ASP A 22 -2.65 -52.63 -2.96
N ASP A 23 -2.06 -51.85 -2.05
CA ASP A 23 -2.69 -50.71 -1.38
C ASP A 23 -2.22 -49.42 -2.07
N SER A 24 -2.50 -49.31 -3.39
CA SER A 24 -2.31 -48.05 -4.10
C SER A 24 -3.53 -47.16 -3.86
N GLN A 25 -3.51 -46.38 -2.77
CA GLN A 25 -4.44 -45.27 -2.64
C GLN A 25 -4.34 -44.37 -3.89
N PRO A 26 -5.45 -43.91 -4.47
CA PRO A 26 -5.39 -43.01 -5.61
C PRO A 26 -4.61 -41.77 -5.18
N LYS A 27 -3.48 -41.50 -5.87
CA LYS A 27 -2.73 -40.26 -5.66
C LYS A 27 -3.67 -39.10 -5.96
N GLN A 28 -4.06 -38.38 -4.92
CA GLN A 28 -4.82 -37.14 -5.04
C GLN A 28 -4.04 -36.20 -5.98
N GLU A 29 -4.65 -35.80 -7.09
CA GLU A 29 -3.99 -34.93 -8.06
C GLU A 29 -3.59 -33.62 -7.37
N GLU A 30 -2.30 -33.28 -7.46
CA GLU A 30 -1.76 -32.08 -6.86
C GLU A 30 -2.38 -30.83 -7.50
N PHE A 31 -2.90 -29.92 -6.67
CA PHE A 31 -3.48 -28.66 -7.16
C PHE A 31 -2.41 -27.82 -7.89
N LYS A 32 -2.70 -27.43 -9.14
CA LYS A 32 -1.82 -26.60 -9.97
C LYS A 32 -2.36 -25.18 -10.10
N VAL A 33 -1.47 -24.20 -9.91
CA VAL A 33 -1.79 -22.79 -10.08
C VAL A 33 -1.63 -22.42 -11.56
N THR A 34 -2.65 -21.80 -12.13
CA THR A 34 -2.63 -21.21 -13.47
C THR A 34 -2.58 -19.70 -13.31
N ALA A 35 -1.46 -19.09 -13.70
CA ALA A 35 -1.33 -17.65 -13.68
C ALA A 35 -2.25 -17.02 -14.74
N HIS A 36 -2.97 -15.96 -14.34
CA HIS A 36 -3.77 -15.15 -15.24
C HIS A 36 -3.25 -13.71 -15.21
N ALA A 37 -3.12 -13.11 -16.40
CA ALA A 37 -2.76 -11.71 -16.52
C ALA A 37 -3.89 -10.83 -15.91
N PRO A 38 -3.54 -9.74 -15.22
CA PRO A 38 -4.54 -8.84 -14.69
C PRO A 38 -5.28 -8.12 -15.82
N ILE A 39 -6.59 -7.93 -15.66
CA ILE A 39 -7.40 -7.12 -16.58
C ILE A 39 -7.80 -5.80 -15.92
N PRO A 40 -7.94 -4.69 -16.67
CA PRO A 40 -8.46 -3.44 -16.12
C PRO A 40 -9.89 -3.61 -15.58
N VAL A 41 -10.18 -3.00 -14.43
CA VAL A 41 -11.56 -2.88 -13.93
C VAL A 41 -12.29 -1.83 -14.77
N GLN A 42 -13.46 -2.20 -15.28
CA GLN A 42 -14.28 -1.32 -16.11
C GLN A 42 -14.91 -0.23 -15.26
N LYS A 43 -14.89 1.00 -15.78
CA LYS A 43 -15.46 2.22 -15.17
C LYS A 43 -16.29 2.94 -16.22
N THR A 44 -17.34 3.63 -15.78
CA THR A 44 -18.09 4.57 -16.63
C THR A 44 -17.41 5.94 -16.68
N VAL A 45 -16.53 6.22 -15.71
CA VAL A 45 -15.72 7.45 -15.62
C VAL A 45 -14.35 7.25 -16.26
N ALA A 46 -13.98 8.13 -17.20
CA ALA A 46 -12.70 8.06 -17.92
C ALA A 46 -11.50 8.61 -17.12
N LYS A 47 -11.73 9.37 -16.05
CA LYS A 47 -10.67 9.95 -15.21
C LYS A 47 -9.82 8.88 -14.54
N LYS A 48 -8.52 9.17 -14.41
CA LYS A 48 -7.60 8.33 -13.64
C LYS A 48 -7.75 8.60 -12.15
N VAL A 49 -7.83 7.55 -11.35
CA VAL A 49 -7.98 7.60 -9.91
C VAL A 49 -6.78 6.92 -9.28
N TYR A 50 -5.98 7.70 -8.57
CA TYR A 50 -4.82 7.24 -7.81
C TYR A 50 -5.12 7.36 -6.33
N VAL A 51 -4.50 6.55 -5.49
CA VAL A 51 -4.59 6.68 -4.04
C VAL A 51 -3.22 6.94 -3.45
N HIS A 52 -3.15 7.88 -2.52
CA HIS A 52 -1.93 8.19 -1.80
C HIS A 52 -1.70 7.16 -0.68
N LEU A 53 -0.55 6.50 -0.61
CA LEU A 53 -0.26 5.42 0.34
C LEU A 53 0.98 5.73 1.20
N MET A 54 0.84 5.44 2.48
CA MET A 54 1.90 5.51 3.49
C MET A 54 2.55 4.13 3.70
N PRO A 55 3.86 3.95 3.43
CA PRO A 55 4.54 2.66 3.60
C PRO A 55 5.11 2.43 5.02
N TRP A 56 4.65 3.20 6.01
CA TRP A 56 5.37 3.44 7.27
C TRP A 56 4.87 2.70 8.51
N PHE A 57 3.83 1.87 8.38
CA PHE A 57 3.34 1.05 9.49
C PHE A 57 4.20 -0.20 9.65
N GLU A 58 4.54 -0.55 10.88
CA GLU A 58 5.38 -1.70 11.20
C GLU A 58 4.89 -2.44 12.44
N SER A 59 4.85 -3.77 12.38
CA SER A 59 4.48 -4.61 13.52
C SER A 59 5.72 -5.07 14.28
N LYS A 60 5.50 -5.48 15.53
CA LYS A 60 6.56 -5.96 16.42
C LYS A 60 7.29 -7.18 15.87
N GLU A 61 6.58 -8.04 15.13
CA GLU A 61 7.09 -9.31 14.62
C GLU A 61 8.05 -9.14 13.44
N THR A 62 7.92 -8.04 12.68
CA THR A 62 8.70 -7.78 11.47
C THR A 62 9.65 -6.61 11.59
N SER A 63 9.54 -5.80 12.65
CA SER A 63 10.50 -4.74 12.93
C SER A 63 11.89 -5.30 13.24
N PRO A 64 12.99 -4.61 12.85
CA PRO A 64 14.35 -5.03 13.16
C PRO A 64 14.68 -5.10 14.65
N ASP A 65 13.97 -4.32 15.47
CA ASP A 65 14.23 -4.15 16.90
C ASP A 65 13.19 -4.84 17.81
N GLY A 66 12.25 -5.58 17.23
CA GLY A 66 11.21 -6.29 17.96
C GLY A 66 10.23 -5.36 18.69
N LYS A 67 9.95 -4.18 18.13
CA LYS A 67 9.04 -3.16 18.65
C LYS A 67 8.01 -2.73 17.61
N TRP A 68 6.88 -2.22 18.08
CA TRP A 68 5.90 -1.59 17.20
C TRP A 68 6.47 -0.32 16.56
N GLY A 69 6.20 -0.14 15.27
CA GLY A 69 6.62 1.04 14.53
C GLY A 69 6.00 2.33 15.07
N GLN A 70 6.74 3.43 14.94
CA GLN A 70 6.36 4.73 15.50
C GLN A 70 5.01 5.26 14.99
N HIS A 71 4.58 4.85 13.79
CA HIS A 71 3.28 5.25 13.23
C HIS A 71 2.08 4.52 13.87
N TRP A 72 2.29 3.43 14.60
CA TRP A 72 1.25 2.82 15.46
C TRP A 72 1.31 3.30 16.91
N THR A 73 2.46 3.76 17.38
CA THR A 73 2.66 4.14 18.78
C THR A 73 2.54 5.65 19.01
N MET A 74 2.95 6.45 18.03
CA MET A 74 3.49 7.80 18.26
C MET A 74 4.36 7.78 19.54
N GLN A 75 4.24 8.77 20.42
CA GLN A 75 4.89 8.75 21.74
C GLN A 75 4.02 8.04 22.81
N ASN A 76 2.69 8.14 22.69
CA ASN A 76 1.79 7.91 23.83
C ASN A 76 0.96 6.62 23.77
N LYS A 77 1.14 5.75 22.76
CA LYS A 77 0.36 4.51 22.60
C LYS A 77 1.25 3.28 22.64
N ASN A 78 0.71 2.21 23.22
CA ASN A 78 1.37 0.94 23.33
C ASN A 78 0.50 -0.20 22.76
N PRO A 79 0.74 -0.65 21.52
CA PRO A 79 -0.06 -1.70 20.90
C PRO A 79 0.07 -3.08 21.56
N ASP A 80 0.98 -3.29 22.52
CA ASP A 80 0.99 -4.50 23.35
C ASP A 80 -0.17 -4.51 24.37
N ILE A 81 -0.79 -3.36 24.65
CA ILE A 81 -2.01 -3.26 25.45
C ILE A 81 -3.22 -3.56 24.57
N ILE A 82 -3.96 -4.61 24.93
CA ILE A 82 -5.16 -5.10 24.23
C ILE A 82 -6.37 -4.97 25.16
N ASP A 83 -7.44 -4.34 24.69
CA ASP A 83 -8.69 -4.24 25.45
C ASP A 83 -9.54 -5.53 25.38
N GLY A 84 -10.63 -5.58 26.14
CA GLY A 84 -11.52 -6.75 26.19
C GLY A 84 -12.21 -7.10 24.85
N SER A 85 -12.16 -6.21 23.85
CA SER A 85 -12.67 -6.46 22.49
C SER A 85 -11.60 -6.99 21.53
N GLY A 86 -10.36 -7.13 22.00
CA GLY A 86 -9.21 -7.48 21.17
C GLY A 86 -8.59 -6.30 20.41
N LYS A 87 -9.01 -5.05 20.67
CA LYS A 87 -8.38 -3.87 20.05
C LYS A 87 -7.08 -3.54 20.78
N ARG A 88 -6.00 -3.41 20.02
CA ARG A 88 -4.72 -2.85 20.46
C ARG A 88 -4.80 -1.35 20.67
N GLN A 89 -4.09 -0.81 21.66
CA GLN A 89 -3.96 0.63 21.85
C GLN A 89 -3.00 1.22 20.80
N ILE A 90 -3.55 1.84 19.76
CA ILE A 90 -2.80 2.43 18.63
C ILE A 90 -3.01 3.95 18.54
N ALA A 91 -2.11 4.65 17.87
CA ALA A 91 -2.14 6.09 17.62
C ALA A 91 -3.02 6.47 16.43
N ALA A 92 -4.30 6.10 16.52
CA ALA A 92 -5.31 6.38 15.51
C ALA A 92 -6.70 6.43 16.13
N HIS A 93 -7.57 7.28 15.57
CA HIS A 93 -8.99 7.30 15.94
C HIS A 93 -9.83 6.21 15.26
N PHE A 94 -9.37 5.72 14.12
CA PHE A 94 -10.08 4.75 13.29
C PHE A 94 -9.28 3.46 13.22
N TYR A 95 -9.93 2.34 13.51
CA TYR A 95 -9.25 1.06 13.72
C TYR A 95 -9.26 0.24 12.42
N PRO A 96 -8.10 -0.11 11.84
CA PRO A 96 -8.04 -0.92 10.63
C PRO A 96 -8.85 -2.21 10.78
N LEU A 97 -9.61 -2.61 9.76
CA LEU A 97 -10.42 -3.83 9.83
C LEU A 97 -9.55 -5.09 9.98
N THR A 98 -8.34 -5.04 9.43
CA THR A 98 -7.29 -6.07 9.56
C THR A 98 -6.61 -6.10 10.93
N GLY A 99 -6.84 -5.08 11.78
CA GLY A 99 -5.96 -4.73 12.89
C GLY A 99 -4.66 -4.04 12.43
N PRO A 100 -3.83 -3.51 13.35
CA PRO A 100 -2.56 -2.90 13.01
C PRO A 100 -1.61 -3.93 12.41
N TYR A 101 -0.85 -3.48 11.42
CA TYR A 101 -0.12 -4.36 10.51
C TYR A 101 1.29 -3.82 10.20
N ALA A 102 2.09 -4.65 9.53
CA ALA A 102 3.33 -4.23 8.88
C ALA A 102 3.07 -3.94 7.40
N SER A 103 3.49 -2.78 6.91
CA SER A 103 3.29 -2.36 5.52
C SER A 103 4.03 -3.27 4.52
N GLY A 104 5.08 -3.95 4.99
CA GLY A 104 5.83 -4.95 4.24
C GLY A 104 5.32 -6.39 4.37
N ASP A 105 4.18 -6.66 5.03
CA ASP A 105 3.57 -8.00 5.06
C ASP A 105 2.95 -8.32 3.69
N ALA A 106 3.35 -9.44 3.10
CA ALA A 106 2.91 -9.82 1.75
C ALA A 106 1.40 -10.06 1.63
N SER A 107 0.75 -10.53 2.70
CA SER A 107 -0.70 -10.75 2.73
C SER A 107 -1.44 -9.42 2.87
N ILE A 108 -0.89 -8.45 3.60
CA ILE A 108 -1.44 -7.08 3.67
C ILE A 108 -1.32 -6.38 2.33
N ILE A 109 -0.15 -6.46 1.68
CA ILE A 109 0.04 -5.91 0.33
C ILE A 109 -0.95 -6.54 -0.66
N GLU A 110 -1.13 -7.86 -0.62
CA GLU A 110 -2.11 -8.56 -1.47
C GLU A 110 -3.53 -8.07 -1.20
N TYR A 111 -3.92 -7.97 0.08
CA TYR A 111 -5.20 -7.46 0.52
C TYR A 111 -5.48 -6.05 0.01
N GLN A 112 -4.56 -5.11 0.26
CA GLN A 112 -4.72 -3.70 -0.07
C GLN A 112 -4.79 -3.49 -1.59
N LEU A 113 -3.87 -4.08 -2.36
CA LEU A 113 -3.84 -3.91 -3.80
C LEU A 113 -5.07 -4.53 -4.49
N LEU A 114 -5.58 -5.65 -3.99
CA LEU A 114 -6.83 -6.23 -4.51
C LEU A 114 -8.04 -5.35 -4.22
N LEU A 115 -8.13 -4.78 -3.01
CA LEU A 115 -9.20 -3.83 -2.67
C LEU A 115 -9.13 -2.59 -3.53
N MET A 116 -7.93 -2.00 -3.71
CA MET A 116 -7.73 -0.86 -4.59
C MET A 116 -8.22 -1.16 -6.00
N LYS A 117 -7.78 -2.29 -6.57
CA LYS A 117 -8.16 -2.73 -7.91
C LYS A 117 -9.68 -2.84 -8.04
N LEU A 118 -10.33 -3.64 -7.19
CA LEU A 118 -11.77 -3.89 -7.27
C LEU A 118 -12.62 -2.66 -6.91
N SER A 119 -12.01 -1.61 -6.37
CA SER A 119 -12.66 -0.31 -6.12
C SER A 119 -12.54 0.67 -7.31
N GLY A 120 -11.80 0.31 -8.37
CA GLY A 120 -11.61 1.14 -9.55
C GLY A 120 -10.41 2.10 -9.50
N ILE A 121 -9.53 1.94 -8.51
CA ILE A 121 -8.26 2.68 -8.44
C ILE A 121 -7.32 2.18 -9.54
N ASP A 122 -6.69 3.09 -10.28
CA ASP A 122 -5.77 2.79 -11.39
C ASP A 122 -4.31 2.66 -10.93
N GLY A 123 -3.97 3.20 -9.76
CA GLY A 123 -2.61 3.18 -9.26
C GLY A 123 -2.42 3.86 -7.91
N VAL A 124 -1.17 3.87 -7.46
CA VAL A 124 -0.77 4.31 -6.13
C VAL A 124 0.25 5.44 -6.22
N PHE A 125 0.03 6.52 -5.49
CA PHE A 125 1.06 7.51 -5.20
C PHE A 125 1.70 7.15 -3.86
N ILE A 126 2.95 6.72 -3.88
CA ILE A 126 3.62 6.16 -2.72
C ILE A 126 4.45 7.28 -2.08
N ASP A 127 4.15 7.58 -0.82
CA ASP A 127 4.99 8.45 0.00
C ASP A 127 6.39 7.83 0.15
N TRP A 128 7.43 8.61 -0.11
CA TRP A 128 8.78 8.07 -0.21
C TRP A 128 9.81 8.97 0.47
N PRO A 129 10.55 8.42 1.46
CA PRO A 129 11.28 9.25 2.41
C PRO A 129 12.67 9.69 1.95
N GLY A 130 13.20 9.17 0.84
CA GLY A 130 14.61 9.30 0.50
C GLY A 130 15.45 8.06 0.87
N THR A 131 16.71 8.06 0.44
CA THR A 131 17.68 6.97 0.66
C THR A 131 18.55 7.17 1.90
N THR A 132 18.39 8.28 2.61
CA THR A 132 19.21 8.60 3.77
C THR A 132 18.93 7.62 4.92
N ASN A 133 19.99 7.11 5.56
CA ASN A 133 19.88 6.19 6.70
C ASN A 133 19.60 6.95 8.00
N LEU A 134 18.34 7.35 8.19
CA LEU A 134 17.84 8.03 9.40
C LEU A 134 16.44 7.51 9.75
N TYR A 135 16.16 7.38 11.05
CA TYR A 135 14.88 6.89 11.58
C TYR A 135 14.42 5.59 10.90
N ASP A 136 13.18 5.54 10.43
CA ASP A 136 12.59 4.40 9.73
C ASP A 136 12.70 4.51 8.20
N TYR A 137 13.38 5.53 7.64
CA TYR A 137 13.44 5.73 6.19
C TYR A 137 13.91 4.47 5.41
N PRO A 138 14.95 3.74 5.83
CA PRO A 138 15.33 2.50 5.14
C PRO A 138 14.24 1.44 5.14
N LEU A 139 13.44 1.36 6.20
CA LEU A 139 12.32 0.43 6.30
C LEU A 139 11.17 0.82 5.37
N LEU A 140 10.85 2.11 5.30
CA LEU A 140 9.83 2.66 4.39
C LEU A 140 10.21 2.42 2.92
N VAL A 141 11.49 2.57 2.55
CA VAL A 141 12.00 2.22 1.22
C VAL A 141 11.81 0.72 0.94
N LYS A 142 12.20 -0.16 1.89
CA LYS A 142 12.00 -1.61 1.74
C LYS A 142 10.53 -2.00 1.61
N ASN A 143 9.64 -1.36 2.37
CA ASN A 143 8.19 -1.58 2.27
C ASN A 143 7.64 -1.11 0.91
N THR A 144 8.11 0.03 0.42
CA THR A 144 7.81 0.54 -0.93
C THR A 144 8.22 -0.46 -2.02
N GLU A 145 9.43 -1.02 -1.95
CA GLU A 145 9.91 -2.00 -2.92
C GLU A 145 9.06 -3.29 -2.92
N LYS A 146 8.65 -3.76 -1.74
CA LYS A 146 7.76 -4.94 -1.60
C LYS A 146 6.39 -4.69 -2.22
N LEU A 147 5.81 -3.51 -2.02
CA LEU A 147 4.55 -3.11 -2.66
C LEU A 147 4.71 -3.08 -4.19
N ILE A 148 5.75 -2.39 -4.68
CA ILE A 148 6.04 -2.25 -6.11
C ILE A 148 6.20 -3.61 -6.80
N ALA A 149 6.84 -4.58 -6.14
CA ALA A 149 7.05 -5.92 -6.68
C ALA A 149 5.74 -6.69 -6.98
N LYS A 150 4.59 -6.27 -6.44
CA LYS A 150 3.29 -6.90 -6.66
C LYS A 150 2.39 -6.13 -7.65
N LEU A 151 2.68 -4.85 -7.94
CA LEU A 151 1.81 -3.98 -8.74
C LEU A 151 1.50 -4.52 -10.14
N ASP A 152 2.53 -4.99 -10.88
CA ASP A 152 2.35 -5.55 -12.22
C ASP A 152 1.43 -6.79 -12.21
N LYS A 153 1.45 -7.60 -11.14
CA LYS A 153 0.58 -8.79 -11.00
C LYS A 153 -0.88 -8.43 -10.75
N VAL A 154 -1.14 -7.25 -10.19
CA VAL A 154 -2.50 -6.75 -9.92
C VAL A 154 -3.00 -5.88 -11.08
N GLY A 155 -2.09 -5.31 -11.87
CA GLY A 155 -2.40 -4.40 -12.97
C GLY A 155 -2.64 -2.97 -12.48
N LEU A 156 -1.95 -2.56 -11.42
CA LEU A 156 -1.96 -1.19 -10.89
C LEU A 156 -0.65 -0.48 -11.28
N THR A 157 -0.74 0.83 -11.45
CA THR A 157 0.41 1.70 -11.74
C THR A 157 0.89 2.44 -10.49
N PHE A 158 2.05 3.07 -10.52
CA PHE A 158 2.50 3.90 -9.40
C PHE A 158 3.36 5.10 -9.79
N ALA A 159 3.38 6.09 -8.91
CA ALA A 159 4.35 7.19 -8.91
C ALA A 159 4.85 7.44 -7.49
N ILE A 160 5.95 8.17 -7.38
CA ILE A 160 6.56 8.52 -6.10
C ILE A 160 6.13 9.92 -5.69
N VAL A 161 5.76 10.08 -4.42
CA VAL A 161 5.64 11.37 -3.75
C VAL A 161 6.88 11.52 -2.87
N TYR A 162 7.79 12.40 -3.29
CA TYR A 162 9.06 12.62 -2.61
C TYR A 162 8.89 13.55 -1.41
N GLU A 163 9.39 13.13 -0.25
CA GLU A 163 9.46 13.95 0.97
C GLU A 163 10.79 14.71 1.04
N ASP A 164 10.89 15.83 0.31
CA ASP A 164 12.13 16.61 0.26
C ASP A 164 12.53 17.18 1.64
N GLN A 165 11.56 17.36 2.55
CA GLN A 165 11.79 17.76 3.95
C GLN A 165 12.73 16.80 4.70
N ASN A 166 12.74 15.51 4.36
CA ASN A 166 13.58 14.51 5.01
C ASN A 166 15.08 14.77 4.80
N ILE A 167 15.46 15.42 3.70
CA ILE A 167 16.84 15.90 3.48
C ILE A 167 17.21 16.96 4.51
N ASN A 168 16.32 17.91 4.79
CA ASN A 168 16.57 18.93 5.81
C ASN A 168 16.63 18.33 7.23
N ILE A 169 15.75 17.37 7.54
CA ILE A 169 15.78 16.62 8.79
C ILE A 169 17.13 15.89 8.94
N ALA A 170 17.58 15.17 7.92
CA ALA A 170 18.84 14.45 7.95
C ALA A 170 20.07 15.35 8.09
N TYR A 171 20.06 16.49 7.41
CA TYR A 171 21.11 17.49 7.55
C TYR A 171 21.17 18.04 8.98
N ASN A 172 20.03 18.38 9.57
CA ASN A 172 19.94 18.88 10.95
C ASN A 172 20.36 17.82 11.98
N ALA A 173 20.07 16.54 11.70
CA ALA A 173 20.54 15.41 12.49
C ALA A 173 22.04 15.09 12.27
N LYS A 174 22.73 15.82 11.39
CA LYS A 174 24.15 15.64 11.03
C LYS A 174 24.46 14.25 10.43
N VAL A 175 23.46 13.59 9.86
CA VAL A 175 23.62 12.32 9.13
C VAL A 175 24.20 12.56 7.74
N ILE A 176 23.89 13.71 7.15
CA ILE A 176 24.45 14.20 5.88
C ILE A 176 25.05 15.59 6.08
N THR A 177 26.00 15.97 5.23
CA THR A 177 26.65 17.29 5.24
C THR A 177 26.35 18.12 3.99
N ASP A 178 25.78 17.51 2.95
CA ASP A 178 25.44 18.16 1.68
C ASP A 178 24.03 17.74 1.27
N LYS A 179 23.09 18.70 1.35
CA LYS A 179 21.69 18.49 1.00
C LYS A 179 21.51 18.19 -0.48
N LEU A 180 22.23 18.90 -1.34
CA LEU A 180 22.09 18.75 -2.79
C LEU A 180 22.61 17.39 -3.23
N ALA A 181 23.77 16.97 -2.73
CA ALA A 181 24.33 15.65 -3.04
C ALA A 181 23.38 14.53 -2.59
N ALA A 182 22.78 14.64 -1.40
CA ALA A 182 21.81 13.65 -0.91
C ALA A 182 20.54 13.61 -1.77
N ALA A 183 19.98 14.76 -2.16
CA ALA A 183 18.82 14.81 -3.05
C ALA A 183 19.13 14.28 -4.46
N GLN A 184 20.33 14.55 -4.99
CA GLN A 184 20.77 13.97 -6.26
C GLN A 184 20.93 12.45 -6.18
N GLN A 185 21.40 11.93 -5.04
CA GLN A 185 21.47 10.49 -4.80
C GLN A 185 20.09 9.85 -4.78
N ASP A 186 19.10 10.51 -4.17
CA ASP A 186 17.71 10.09 -4.21
C ASP A 186 17.19 10.04 -5.65
N MET A 187 17.45 11.09 -6.45
CA MET A 187 17.04 11.12 -7.86
C MET A 187 17.66 9.97 -8.68
N ILE A 188 18.96 9.70 -8.49
CA ILE A 188 19.65 8.58 -9.14
C ILE A 188 18.97 7.26 -8.77
N TYR A 189 18.67 7.06 -7.49
CA TYR A 189 18.00 5.86 -7.01
C TYR A 189 16.60 5.70 -7.63
N LEU A 190 15.80 6.75 -7.68
CA LEU A 190 14.47 6.72 -8.32
C LEU A 190 14.55 6.35 -9.81
N GLN A 191 15.52 6.92 -10.55
CA GLN A 191 15.72 6.62 -11.97
C GLN A 191 16.13 5.17 -12.21
N GLN A 192 17.08 4.66 -11.42
CA GLN A 192 17.61 3.31 -11.57
C GLN A 192 16.58 2.24 -11.19
N ASN A 193 15.80 2.48 -10.14
CA ASN A 193 14.95 1.45 -9.55
C ASN A 193 13.49 1.53 -9.98
N TYR A 194 12.96 2.74 -10.22
CA TYR A 194 11.51 2.95 -10.36
C TYR A 194 11.08 3.52 -11.71
N PHE A 195 11.69 4.61 -12.19
CA PHE A 195 11.19 5.35 -13.37
C PHE A 195 11.11 4.52 -14.66
N ASN A 196 11.91 3.45 -14.75
CA ASN A 196 11.95 2.56 -15.91
C ASN A 196 10.99 1.37 -15.82
N LYS A 197 10.28 1.18 -14.69
CA LYS A 197 9.31 0.08 -14.57
C LYS A 197 8.11 0.31 -15.48
N SER A 198 7.56 -0.77 -16.04
CA SER A 198 6.37 -0.73 -16.90
C SER A 198 5.13 -0.16 -16.21
N SER A 199 5.01 -0.39 -14.89
CA SER A 199 3.94 0.15 -14.05
C SER A 199 4.19 1.58 -13.57
N TYR A 200 5.34 2.21 -13.87
CA TYR A 200 5.59 3.58 -13.45
C TYR A 200 4.75 4.57 -14.27
N ILE A 201 4.02 5.44 -13.60
CA ILE A 201 3.13 6.42 -14.23
C ILE A 201 3.98 7.46 -14.95
N LYS A 202 3.56 7.79 -16.17
CA LYS A 202 4.18 8.83 -16.98
C LYS A 202 3.18 9.95 -17.27
N ALA A 203 3.63 11.19 -17.14
CA ALA A 203 2.92 12.38 -17.60
C ALA A 203 3.76 13.03 -18.70
N ASP A 204 3.14 13.32 -19.85
CA ASP A 204 3.84 13.76 -21.07
C ASP A 204 5.07 12.88 -21.41
N ARG A 205 4.87 11.55 -21.39
CA ARG A 205 5.89 10.53 -21.68
C ARG A 205 7.13 10.53 -20.77
N LYS A 206 7.19 11.39 -19.76
CA LYS A 206 8.24 11.45 -18.73
C LYS A 206 7.75 10.81 -17.42
N PRO A 207 8.64 10.27 -16.58
CA PRO A 207 8.27 9.78 -15.25
C PRO A 207 7.52 10.87 -14.47
N LEU A 208 6.38 10.53 -13.87
CA LEU A 208 5.67 11.42 -12.95
C LEU A 208 6.39 11.40 -11.59
N LEU A 209 6.83 12.56 -11.12
CA LEU A 209 7.36 12.73 -9.76
C LEU A 209 6.53 13.79 -9.04
N LEU A 210 5.97 13.45 -7.90
CA LEU A 210 5.34 14.41 -7.01
C LEU A 210 6.32 14.75 -5.87
N VAL A 211 6.19 15.93 -5.28
CA VAL A 211 6.86 16.29 -4.02
C VAL A 211 5.82 16.69 -2.98
N PHE A 212 5.93 16.17 -1.76
CA PHE A 212 5.14 16.64 -0.63
C PHE A 212 5.76 17.95 -0.10
N GLY A 213 5.60 19.01 -0.89
CA GLY A 213 6.34 20.26 -0.72
C GLY A 213 6.29 21.10 -1.99
N PRO A 214 7.38 21.78 -2.39
CA PRO A 214 8.72 21.75 -1.78
C PRO A 214 8.84 22.40 -0.40
N GLN A 215 9.68 21.80 0.45
CA GLN A 215 9.98 22.29 1.80
C GLN A 215 11.47 22.57 2.03
N THR A 216 12.36 21.72 1.49
CA THR A 216 13.82 21.86 1.64
C THR A 216 14.42 22.74 0.55
N PHE A 217 14.03 22.51 -0.70
CA PHE A 217 14.53 23.24 -1.86
C PHE A 217 13.48 24.26 -2.29
N GLY A 218 13.82 25.55 -2.18
CA GLY A 218 12.87 26.65 -2.24
C GLY A 218 12.90 27.48 -3.52
N SER A 219 13.75 27.13 -4.49
CA SER A 219 13.94 27.90 -5.72
C SER A 219 14.03 27.04 -6.99
N GLU A 220 13.79 27.69 -8.15
CA GLU A 220 13.94 27.07 -9.48
C GLU A 220 15.34 26.49 -9.72
N ASP A 221 16.38 27.21 -9.33
CA ASP A 221 17.78 26.79 -9.56
C ASP A 221 18.14 25.58 -8.69
N GLU A 222 17.67 25.54 -7.44
CA GLU A 222 17.86 24.38 -6.57
C GLU A 222 17.21 23.12 -7.16
N TRP A 223 15.95 23.20 -7.60
CA TRP A 223 15.29 22.05 -8.23
C TRP A 223 15.91 21.68 -9.57
N THR A 224 16.38 22.66 -10.34
CA THR A 224 17.17 22.41 -11.56
C THR A 224 18.40 21.57 -11.22
N ASN A 225 19.10 21.91 -10.14
CA ASN A 225 20.28 21.20 -9.68
C ASN A 225 19.97 19.81 -9.10
N VAL A 226 18.87 19.65 -8.35
CA VAL A 226 18.40 18.35 -7.87
C VAL A 226 18.15 17.38 -9.04
N PHE A 227 17.61 17.87 -10.16
CA PHE A 227 17.31 17.06 -11.34
C PHE A 227 18.46 16.92 -12.35
N ASN A 228 19.64 17.48 -12.10
CA ASN A 228 20.80 17.33 -13.00
C ASN A 228 21.19 15.87 -13.33
N PRO A 229 21.15 14.88 -12.41
CA PRO A 229 21.52 13.51 -12.75
C PRO A 229 20.45 12.74 -13.55
N LEU A 230 19.26 13.33 -13.77
CA LEU A 230 18.14 12.66 -14.41
C LEU A 230 18.13 12.85 -15.93
N ASN A 231 17.85 11.76 -16.65
CA ASN A 231 17.59 11.76 -18.09
C ASN A 231 16.57 10.65 -18.46
N PRO A 232 15.31 11.00 -18.82
CA PRO A 232 14.77 12.35 -18.88
C PRO A 232 14.48 12.94 -17.49
N LYS A 233 14.46 14.28 -17.38
CA LYS A 233 13.88 14.97 -16.22
C LYS A 233 12.38 14.61 -16.06
N PRO A 234 11.86 14.51 -14.84
CA PRO A 234 10.49 14.06 -14.61
C PRO A 234 9.47 15.15 -14.97
N SER A 235 8.23 14.74 -15.18
CA SER A 235 7.09 15.65 -15.06
C SER A 235 6.82 15.86 -13.58
N PHE A 236 7.24 17.02 -13.07
CA PHE A 236 7.29 17.31 -11.64
C PHE A 236 6.05 18.08 -11.16
N PHE A 237 5.45 17.59 -10.08
CA PHE A 237 4.24 18.13 -9.48
C PHE A 237 4.49 18.51 -8.03
N THR A 238 4.09 19.73 -7.66
CA THR A 238 4.23 20.23 -6.28
C THR A 238 2.89 20.22 -5.55
N LEU A 239 2.91 20.38 -4.22
CA LEU A 239 1.68 20.71 -3.52
C LEU A 239 1.07 22.01 -4.06
N TRP A 240 -0.25 22.16 -3.88
CA TRP A 240 -0.95 23.37 -4.25
C TRP A 240 -0.28 24.60 -3.61
N ASN A 241 -0.08 25.63 -4.42
CA ASN A 241 0.48 26.92 -4.03
C ASN A 241 1.98 26.90 -3.67
N THR A 242 2.71 25.87 -4.09
CA THR A 242 4.17 25.78 -3.91
C THR A 242 4.96 25.67 -5.21
N SER A 243 4.29 25.68 -6.38
CA SER A 243 4.96 25.54 -7.69
C SER A 243 6.00 26.63 -7.97
N SER A 244 5.80 27.84 -7.44
CA SER A 244 6.78 28.93 -7.54
C SER A 244 8.13 28.58 -6.90
N LYS A 245 8.17 27.69 -5.91
CA LYS A 245 9.41 27.19 -5.29
C LYS A 245 10.21 26.25 -6.19
N ALA A 246 9.63 25.75 -7.28
CA ALA A 246 10.31 24.92 -8.26
C ALA A 246 10.41 25.59 -9.63
N GLY A 247 9.73 26.73 -9.82
CA GLY A 247 9.72 27.51 -11.06
C GLY A 247 9.35 26.66 -12.29
N LYS A 248 10.11 26.81 -13.36
CA LYS A 248 9.92 26.06 -14.62
C LYS A 248 10.02 24.54 -14.49
N ASN A 249 10.54 24.02 -13.38
CA ASN A 249 10.61 22.58 -13.16
C ASN A 249 9.22 21.99 -12.87
N ALA A 250 8.32 22.75 -12.22
CA ALA A 250 6.97 22.30 -11.91
C ALA A 250 6.05 22.45 -13.12
N VAL A 251 5.45 21.33 -13.54
CA VAL A 251 4.47 21.30 -14.63
C VAL A 251 3.03 21.15 -14.13
N GLY A 252 2.87 20.88 -12.84
CA GLY A 252 1.56 20.72 -12.22
C GLY A 252 1.55 20.84 -10.71
N GLU A 253 0.34 20.82 -10.16
CA GLU A 253 0.07 20.86 -8.73
C GLU A 253 -0.96 19.78 -8.34
N PHE A 254 -0.90 19.35 -7.09
CA PHE A 254 -1.91 18.48 -6.46
C PHE A 254 -2.31 19.03 -5.08
N ALA A 255 -3.56 18.83 -4.68
CA ALA A 255 -4.05 19.31 -3.39
C ALA A 255 -3.94 18.23 -2.30
N TRP A 256 -3.67 18.64 -1.06
CA TRP A 256 -3.86 17.82 0.13
C TRP A 256 -5.19 18.14 0.83
N VAL A 257 -5.31 17.78 2.11
CA VAL A 257 -6.41 18.19 2.98
C VAL A 257 -6.10 19.55 3.59
N TYR A 258 -7.02 20.51 3.46
CA TYR A 258 -6.90 21.86 4.00
C TYR A 258 -8.12 22.22 4.85
N GLN A 259 -7.91 23.12 5.82
CA GLN A 259 -8.84 23.40 6.91
C GLN A 259 -10.27 23.75 6.47
N ASN A 260 -10.46 24.46 5.35
CA ASN A 260 -11.79 24.90 4.90
C ASN A 260 -12.48 23.89 3.97
N ASN A 261 -11.96 22.66 3.89
CA ASN A 261 -12.55 21.51 3.19
C ASN A 261 -12.95 21.83 1.73
N LEU A 262 -14.26 21.82 1.40
CA LEU A 262 -14.75 22.01 0.04
C LEU A 262 -14.40 23.38 -0.54
N THR A 263 -14.32 24.41 0.30
CA THR A 263 -13.93 25.76 -0.12
C THR A 263 -12.50 25.77 -0.65
N ASP A 264 -11.58 25.07 0.03
CA ASP A 264 -10.18 24.99 -0.40
C ASP A 264 -10.04 24.17 -1.68
N LEU A 265 -10.79 23.07 -1.83
CA LEU A 265 -10.85 22.32 -3.09
C LEU A 265 -11.40 23.16 -4.25
N GLN A 266 -12.49 23.92 -4.01
CA GLN A 266 -13.05 24.84 -5.01
C GLN A 266 -12.02 25.90 -5.42
N ASN A 267 -11.29 26.47 -4.46
CA ASN A 267 -10.21 27.42 -4.72
C ASN A 267 -9.09 26.78 -5.55
N PHE A 268 -8.67 25.55 -5.22
CA PHE A 268 -7.67 24.83 -6.00
C PHE A 268 -8.13 24.60 -7.46
N TYR A 269 -9.37 24.17 -7.65
CA TYR A 269 -9.92 23.95 -8.99
C TYR A 269 -10.07 25.25 -9.78
N GLY A 270 -10.55 26.31 -9.14
CA GLY A 270 -10.84 27.61 -9.76
C GLY A 270 -9.65 28.58 -9.86
N ASN A 271 -8.49 28.28 -9.26
CA ASN A 271 -7.36 29.21 -9.28
C ASN A 271 -6.79 29.43 -10.71
N SER A 272 -5.99 30.50 -10.84
CA SER A 272 -5.40 30.94 -12.11
C SER A 272 -4.21 30.11 -12.60
N TYR A 273 -3.73 29.14 -11.81
CA TYR A 273 -2.60 28.29 -12.19
C TYR A 273 -2.93 27.50 -13.47
N LYS A 274 -2.04 27.60 -14.47
CA LYS A 274 -2.23 27.02 -15.81
C LYS A 274 -1.60 25.64 -15.98
N GLY A 275 -0.81 25.19 -15.00
CA GLY A 275 -0.23 23.84 -15.01
C GLY A 275 -1.30 22.77 -14.77
N ILE A 276 -0.88 21.51 -14.89
CA ILE A 276 -1.77 20.37 -14.74
C ILE A 276 -2.19 20.25 -13.28
N LYS A 277 -3.48 20.06 -13.03
CA LYS A 277 -4.01 19.80 -11.68
C LYS A 277 -4.33 18.32 -11.52
N ILE A 278 -3.87 17.72 -10.42
CA ILE A 278 -4.40 16.45 -9.92
C ILE A 278 -5.42 16.80 -8.85
N ALA A 279 -6.69 16.48 -9.12
CA ALA A 279 -7.77 16.75 -8.18
C ALA A 279 -7.67 15.86 -6.93
N SER A 280 -8.33 16.23 -5.84
CA SER A 280 -8.25 15.49 -4.59
C SER A 280 -9.61 15.20 -3.98
N ALA A 281 -9.74 14.01 -3.39
CA ALA A 281 -10.87 13.62 -2.57
C ALA A 281 -10.38 12.93 -1.30
N TYR A 282 -11.01 13.24 -0.17
CA TYR A 282 -10.64 12.73 1.15
C TYR A 282 -11.89 12.55 2.02
N PRO A 283 -11.86 11.59 2.96
CA PRO A 283 -13.04 11.25 3.73
C PRO A 283 -13.28 12.16 4.94
N GLY A 284 -12.26 12.90 5.37
CA GLY A 284 -12.26 13.74 6.56
C GLY A 284 -10.82 14.00 6.99
N PHE A 285 -10.64 14.65 8.13
CA PHE A 285 -9.34 14.88 8.76
C PHE A 285 -9.54 14.94 10.26
N LYS A 286 -8.89 14.05 11.00
CA LYS A 286 -8.95 14.03 12.45
C LYS A 286 -7.62 13.47 12.96
N ASP A 287 -6.66 14.37 13.10
CA ASP A 287 -5.31 14.00 13.51
C ASP A 287 -5.25 13.47 14.95
N PHE A 288 -4.32 12.55 15.17
CA PHE A 288 -4.01 11.97 16.45
C PHE A 288 -2.80 12.66 17.11
N TYR A 289 -2.27 13.76 16.55
CA TYR A 289 -0.95 14.28 16.94
C TYR A 289 -0.90 14.77 18.39
N SER A 290 -1.92 15.51 18.84
CA SER A 290 -1.97 15.96 20.23
C SER A 290 -2.10 14.81 21.22
N GLU A 291 -2.90 13.80 20.90
CA GLU A 291 -3.11 12.64 21.77
C GLU A 291 -1.92 11.67 21.76
N GLY A 292 -1.25 11.59 20.60
CA GLY A 292 -0.09 10.76 20.35
C GLY A 292 1.24 11.36 20.82
N GLY A 293 1.27 12.65 21.19
CA GLY A 293 2.48 13.33 21.66
C GLY A 293 3.40 13.84 20.53
N TRP A 294 2.86 14.04 19.33
CA TRP A 294 3.60 14.50 18.14
C TRP A 294 3.36 15.97 17.80
N GLY A 295 2.77 16.74 18.72
CA GLY A 295 2.58 18.18 18.55
C GLY A 295 1.19 18.63 18.99
N SER A 296 0.72 19.72 18.41
CA SER A 296 -0.64 20.20 18.61
C SER A 296 -1.57 19.65 17.54
N LYS A 297 -2.86 19.57 17.87
CA LYS A 297 -3.93 19.33 16.91
C LYS A 297 -3.86 20.38 15.79
N LEU A 298 -4.01 19.97 14.54
CA LEU A 298 -3.98 20.90 13.40
C LEU A 298 -5.37 21.51 13.17
N PHE A 299 -6.33 20.69 12.73
CA PHE A 299 -7.73 21.06 12.52
C PHE A 299 -8.59 19.79 12.48
N THR A 300 -9.90 19.93 12.25
CA THR A 300 -10.78 18.77 12.06
C THR A 300 -11.76 19.02 10.94
N ILE A 301 -11.90 18.01 10.08
CA ILE A 301 -12.98 17.89 9.12
C ILE A 301 -13.68 16.58 9.45
N ASP A 302 -14.91 16.66 9.95
CA ASP A 302 -15.67 15.47 10.30
C ASP A 302 -15.96 14.61 9.07
N HIS A 303 -15.87 13.29 9.23
CA HIS A 303 -16.20 12.35 8.16
C HIS A 303 -17.69 12.34 7.81
N ASN A 304 -18.54 12.70 8.79
CA ASN A 304 -20.00 12.70 8.69
C ASN A 304 -20.50 11.38 8.08
N ASN A 305 -20.14 10.27 8.75
CA ASN A 305 -20.16 8.93 8.20
C ASN A 305 -19.31 8.85 6.90
N ILE A 306 -19.95 8.72 5.73
CA ILE A 306 -19.27 8.72 4.42
C ILE A 306 -19.54 9.98 3.58
N SER A 307 -20.31 10.94 4.11
CA SER A 307 -20.82 12.07 3.32
C SER A 307 -19.74 13.09 2.93
N THR A 308 -18.73 13.29 3.78
CA THR A 308 -17.59 14.16 3.43
C THR A 308 -16.82 13.58 2.26
N PHE A 309 -16.54 12.27 2.27
CA PHE A 309 -15.91 11.58 1.13
C PHE A 309 -16.74 11.73 -0.16
N ASN A 310 -18.06 11.52 -0.08
CA ASN A 310 -18.93 11.69 -1.24
C ASN A 310 -18.87 13.10 -1.82
N SER A 311 -18.86 14.11 -0.96
CA SER A 311 -18.86 15.52 -1.38
C SER A 311 -17.53 15.93 -2.02
N THR A 312 -16.40 15.51 -1.44
CA THR A 312 -15.07 15.81 -2.00
C THR A 312 -14.84 15.03 -3.31
N LEU A 313 -15.30 13.78 -3.39
CA LEU A 313 -15.23 12.96 -4.61
C LEU A 313 -16.11 13.51 -5.74
N ASP A 314 -17.34 13.96 -5.44
CA ASP A 314 -18.21 14.61 -6.43
C ASP A 314 -17.55 15.84 -7.02
N LEU A 315 -16.96 16.69 -6.16
CA LEU A 315 -16.26 17.89 -6.62
C LEU A 315 -15.02 17.55 -7.47
N ALA A 316 -14.25 16.52 -7.09
CA ALA A 316 -13.11 16.05 -7.88
C ALA A 316 -13.53 15.49 -9.24
N LEU A 317 -14.62 14.73 -9.31
CA LEU A 317 -15.18 14.18 -10.54
C LEU A 317 -15.70 15.29 -11.47
N GLN A 318 -16.32 16.33 -10.92
CA GLN A 318 -16.83 17.49 -11.66
C GLN A 318 -15.74 18.49 -12.08
N SER A 319 -14.54 18.41 -11.49
CA SER A 319 -13.42 19.28 -11.85
C SER A 319 -12.96 19.11 -13.31
N GLY A 320 -12.17 20.05 -13.82
CA GLY A 320 -11.51 19.92 -15.14
C GLY A 320 -10.32 18.95 -15.16
N SER A 321 -9.92 18.38 -14.01
CA SER A 321 -8.73 17.53 -13.91
C SER A 321 -8.96 16.14 -14.50
N ASN A 322 -8.00 15.63 -15.27
CA ASN A 322 -8.05 14.26 -15.84
C ASN A 322 -7.69 13.17 -14.82
N SER A 323 -7.06 13.55 -13.71
CA SER A 323 -6.60 12.66 -12.66
C SER A 323 -7.08 13.13 -11.30
N ILE A 324 -7.39 12.18 -10.42
CA ILE A 324 -7.82 12.36 -9.03
C ILE A 324 -6.86 11.58 -8.13
N GLN A 325 -6.39 12.20 -7.04
CA GLN A 325 -5.75 11.56 -5.91
C GLN A 325 -6.79 11.37 -4.79
N LEU A 326 -6.86 10.17 -4.24
CA LEU A 326 -7.58 9.87 -3.02
C LEU A 326 -6.59 10.02 -1.85
N VAL A 327 -6.95 10.86 -0.88
CA VAL A 327 -6.14 11.23 0.27
C VAL A 327 -6.83 10.67 1.51
N THR A 328 -6.39 9.55 2.07
CA THR A 328 -5.29 8.64 1.67
C THR A 328 -5.80 7.20 1.70
N TRP A 329 -4.99 6.23 1.27
CA TRP A 329 -5.25 4.83 1.52
C TRP A 329 -5.30 4.58 3.03
N ASN A 330 -4.23 4.91 3.75
CA ASN A 330 -3.98 4.41 5.10
C ASN A 330 -3.32 5.39 6.07
N ASP A 331 -3.41 6.72 5.89
CA ASP A 331 -2.91 7.63 6.93
C ASP A 331 -3.86 7.67 8.14
N TYR A 332 -3.65 6.69 9.02
CA TYR A 332 -4.35 6.52 10.28
C TYR A 332 -4.04 7.60 11.31
N GLY A 333 -2.86 8.21 11.24
CA GLY A 333 -2.44 9.29 12.14
C GLY A 333 -3.21 10.58 11.87
N GLU A 334 -3.52 10.88 10.60
CA GLU A 334 -4.32 12.05 10.21
C GLU A 334 -5.82 11.78 10.11
N GLY A 335 -6.24 10.51 10.17
CA GLY A 335 -7.66 10.18 10.04
C GLY A 335 -8.18 10.30 8.61
N THR A 336 -7.33 10.24 7.58
CA THR A 336 -7.71 10.44 6.17
C THR A 336 -7.90 9.12 5.41
N MET A 337 -7.77 7.97 6.06
CA MET A 337 -7.83 6.65 5.42
C MET A 337 -9.16 6.35 4.71
N ILE A 338 -9.06 5.73 3.54
CA ILE A 338 -10.18 5.04 2.87
C ILE A 338 -10.07 3.51 2.97
N GLU A 339 -8.93 2.98 3.45
CA GLU A 339 -8.77 1.57 3.79
C GLU A 339 -9.84 1.14 4.81
N PRO A 340 -10.46 -0.04 4.66
CA PRO A 340 -11.55 -0.45 5.54
C PRO A 340 -11.19 -0.40 7.03
N THR A 341 -12.09 0.19 7.81
CA THR A 341 -11.98 0.30 9.27
C THR A 341 -13.17 -0.34 9.96
N LYS A 342 -13.10 -0.54 11.28
CA LYS A 342 -14.25 -0.98 12.07
C LYS A 342 -15.39 0.07 12.07
N GLU A 343 -15.04 1.34 11.92
CA GLU A 343 -15.98 2.47 11.97
C GLU A 343 -16.76 2.63 10.65
N PHE A 344 -16.08 2.44 9.50
CA PHE A 344 -16.66 2.71 8.18
C PHE A 344 -16.91 1.45 7.34
N GLY A 345 -16.39 0.30 7.76
CA GLY A 345 -16.41 -0.92 6.95
C GLY A 345 -15.82 -0.66 5.57
N TYR A 346 -16.54 -1.06 4.52
CA TYR A 346 -16.18 -0.78 3.13
C TYR A 346 -16.84 0.48 2.56
N GLY A 347 -17.45 1.33 3.40
CA GLY A 347 -18.32 2.43 2.95
C GLY A 347 -17.66 3.39 1.96
N PHE A 348 -16.39 3.74 2.16
CA PHE A 348 -15.65 4.59 1.21
C PHE A 348 -15.38 3.89 -0.12
N LEU A 349 -15.02 2.60 -0.09
CA LEU A 349 -14.72 1.82 -1.29
C LEU A 349 -15.99 1.55 -2.11
N THR A 350 -17.12 1.26 -1.48
CA THR A 350 -18.40 1.08 -2.17
C THR A 350 -18.96 2.38 -2.73
N ALA A 351 -18.76 3.50 -2.01
CA ALA A 351 -19.04 4.84 -2.55
C ALA A 351 -18.21 5.13 -3.81
N LEU A 352 -16.91 4.80 -3.78
CA LEU A 352 -16.03 4.95 -4.94
C LEU A 352 -16.47 4.07 -6.11
N GLN A 353 -16.77 2.78 -5.87
CA GLN A 353 -17.29 1.87 -6.90
C GLN A 353 -18.54 2.44 -7.58
N SER A 354 -19.49 2.91 -6.77
CA SER A 354 -20.74 3.52 -7.25
C SER A 354 -20.48 4.74 -8.12
N LYS A 355 -19.67 5.71 -7.64
CA LYS A 355 -19.40 6.94 -8.40
C LYS A 355 -18.56 6.74 -9.67
N LEU A 356 -17.74 5.69 -9.71
CA LEU A 356 -16.96 5.33 -10.90
C LEU A 356 -17.70 4.38 -11.86
N GLY A 357 -18.87 3.87 -11.47
CA GLY A 357 -19.63 2.87 -12.24
C GLY A 357 -18.92 1.53 -12.34
N VAL A 358 -18.19 1.13 -11.30
CA VAL A 358 -17.54 -0.19 -11.20
C VAL A 358 -18.59 -1.24 -10.86
N SER A 359 -18.58 -2.37 -11.58
CA SER A 359 -19.57 -3.45 -11.40
C SER A 359 -19.32 -4.34 -10.18
N ASN A 360 -18.13 -4.27 -9.58
CA ASN A 360 -17.81 -5.01 -8.37
C ASN A 360 -18.65 -4.54 -7.18
N SER A 361 -18.96 -5.47 -6.29
CA SER A 361 -19.83 -5.26 -5.13
C SER A 361 -19.05 -5.31 -3.81
N GLN A 362 -19.69 -4.91 -2.72
CA GLN A 362 -19.13 -5.08 -1.37
C GLN A 362 -18.76 -6.55 -1.08
N THR A 363 -19.56 -7.51 -1.52
CA THR A 363 -19.27 -8.95 -1.34
C THR A 363 -17.98 -9.37 -2.04
N ASP A 364 -17.58 -8.70 -3.12
CA ASP A 364 -16.31 -8.96 -3.79
C ASP A 364 -15.12 -8.40 -2.98
N LEU A 365 -15.34 -7.30 -2.24
CA LEU A 365 -14.35 -6.75 -1.30
C LEU A 365 -14.22 -7.64 -0.04
N GLU A 366 -15.33 -8.16 0.47
CA GLU A 366 -15.35 -9.09 1.60
C GLU A 366 -14.65 -10.43 1.26
N LEU A 367 -14.77 -10.88 0.00
CA LEU A 367 -14.02 -12.03 -0.51
C LEU A 367 -12.49 -11.84 -0.38
N ILE A 368 -12.00 -10.61 -0.58
CA ILE A 368 -10.57 -10.28 -0.40
C ILE A 368 -10.18 -10.35 1.08
N SER A 369 -11.02 -9.85 1.99
CA SER A 369 -10.80 -10.05 3.43
C SER A 369 -10.76 -11.53 3.80
N LYS A 370 -11.64 -12.34 3.20
CA LYS A 370 -11.62 -13.79 3.44
C LYS A 370 -10.32 -14.44 2.96
N LEU A 371 -9.81 -14.02 1.81
CA LEU A 371 -8.52 -14.48 1.30
C LEU A 371 -7.39 -14.12 2.28
N TYR A 372 -7.36 -12.88 2.75
CA TYR A 372 -6.39 -12.42 3.75
C TYR A 372 -6.44 -13.26 5.03
N GLU A 373 -7.63 -13.48 5.60
CA GLU A 373 -7.80 -14.31 6.79
C GLU A 373 -7.27 -15.73 6.60
N LEU A 374 -7.53 -16.35 5.45
CA LEU A 374 -7.07 -17.70 5.12
C LEU A 374 -5.55 -17.75 4.96
N ARG A 375 -4.93 -16.72 4.37
CA ARG A 375 -3.46 -16.62 4.28
C ARG A 375 -2.83 -16.64 5.67
N LYS A 376 -3.39 -15.87 6.60
CA LYS A 376 -2.93 -15.82 8.00
C LYS A 376 -3.23 -17.12 8.76
N LYS A 377 -4.36 -17.79 8.48
CA LYS A 377 -4.74 -19.05 9.13
C LYS A 377 -3.87 -20.22 8.68
N PHE A 378 -3.44 -20.26 7.42
CA PHE A 378 -2.76 -21.42 6.83
C PHE A 378 -1.38 -21.11 6.23
N PRO A 379 -0.46 -20.43 6.96
CA PRO A 379 0.78 -19.91 6.39
C PRO A 379 1.70 -21.02 5.82
N ASN A 380 1.65 -22.22 6.38
CA ASN A 380 2.53 -23.34 6.02
C ASN A 380 1.81 -24.49 5.29
N ALA A 381 0.53 -24.35 4.95
CA ALA A 381 -0.23 -25.39 4.26
C ALA A 381 -0.09 -25.24 2.74
N ALA A 382 0.91 -25.93 2.16
CA ALA A 382 1.33 -25.74 0.77
C ALA A 382 0.18 -25.83 -0.25
N GLU A 383 -0.71 -26.82 -0.14
CA GLU A 383 -1.85 -26.95 -1.06
C GLU A 383 -2.86 -25.81 -0.90
N ASN A 384 -3.17 -25.40 0.33
CA ASN A 384 -4.05 -24.26 0.60
C ASN A 384 -3.44 -22.96 0.08
N GLN A 385 -2.11 -22.77 0.19
CA GLN A 385 -1.41 -21.62 -0.39
C GLN A 385 -1.55 -21.58 -1.91
N LYS A 386 -1.44 -22.73 -2.60
CA LYS A 386 -1.68 -22.80 -4.05
C LYS A 386 -3.13 -22.47 -4.42
N LYS A 387 -4.11 -22.93 -3.65
CA LYS A 387 -5.53 -22.57 -3.86
C LYS A 387 -5.74 -21.06 -3.69
N MET A 388 -5.14 -20.45 -2.65
CA MET A 388 -5.19 -19.00 -2.43
C MET A 388 -4.48 -18.21 -3.54
N ASP A 389 -3.37 -18.71 -4.08
CA ASP A 389 -2.71 -18.10 -5.25
C ASP A 389 -3.62 -18.12 -6.48
N GLN A 390 -4.35 -19.22 -6.70
CA GLN A 390 -5.33 -19.26 -7.77
C GLN A 390 -6.51 -18.32 -7.52
N VAL A 391 -6.99 -18.17 -6.28
CA VAL A 391 -8.01 -17.15 -5.93
C VAL A 391 -7.48 -15.75 -6.28
N PHE A 392 -6.24 -15.43 -5.93
CA PHE A 392 -5.60 -14.18 -6.34
C PHE A 392 -5.61 -13.98 -7.86
N TYR A 393 -5.18 -14.98 -8.64
CA TYR A 393 -5.18 -14.89 -10.11
C TYR A 393 -6.59 -14.74 -10.70
N ASN A 394 -7.59 -15.39 -10.11
CA ASN A 394 -8.97 -15.25 -10.51
C ASN A 394 -9.49 -13.83 -10.23
N LEU A 395 -9.17 -13.24 -9.08
CA LEU A 395 -9.57 -11.88 -8.72
C LEU A 395 -8.94 -10.84 -9.66
N VAL A 396 -7.62 -10.93 -9.91
CA VAL A 396 -6.95 -9.93 -10.77
C VAL A 396 -7.38 -10.00 -12.24
N SER A 397 -7.88 -11.16 -12.68
CA SER A 397 -8.37 -11.40 -14.05
C SER A 397 -9.89 -11.29 -14.20
N GLY A 398 -10.60 -10.80 -13.19
CA GLY A 398 -12.05 -10.57 -13.24
C GLY A 398 -12.92 -11.84 -13.16
N ARG A 399 -12.31 -13.00 -12.88
CA ARG A 399 -12.98 -14.30 -12.71
C ARG A 399 -13.56 -14.43 -11.30
N ILE A 400 -14.38 -13.46 -10.90
CA ILE A 400 -14.87 -13.30 -9.52
C ILE A 400 -15.67 -14.53 -9.06
N ASN A 401 -16.51 -15.11 -9.91
CA ASN A 401 -17.28 -16.30 -9.57
C ASN A 401 -16.39 -17.53 -9.31
N GLU A 402 -15.32 -17.69 -10.09
CA GLU A 402 -14.36 -18.78 -9.90
C GLU A 402 -13.59 -18.60 -8.58
N ALA A 403 -13.22 -17.36 -8.23
CA ALA A 403 -12.63 -17.02 -6.93
C ALA A 403 -13.58 -17.37 -5.77
N LYS A 404 -14.87 -17.00 -5.87
CA LYS A 404 -15.91 -17.32 -4.86
C LYS A 404 -16.08 -18.82 -4.64
N ILE A 405 -16.09 -19.61 -5.70
CA ILE A 405 -16.23 -21.08 -5.60
C ILE A 405 -14.97 -21.70 -4.98
N LEU A 406 -13.78 -21.26 -5.39
CA LEU A 406 -12.53 -21.87 -4.95
C LEU A 406 -12.24 -21.58 -3.48
N ILE A 407 -12.49 -20.34 -3.02
CA ILE A 407 -12.15 -19.95 -1.64
C ILE A 407 -12.90 -20.77 -0.59
N GLN A 408 -14.11 -21.25 -0.91
CA GLN A 408 -14.94 -22.08 -0.03
C GLN A 408 -14.36 -23.49 0.19
N LYS A 409 -13.44 -23.92 -0.68
CA LYS A 409 -12.79 -25.24 -0.63
C LYS A 409 -11.48 -25.25 0.15
N ILE A 410 -11.14 -24.14 0.81
CA ILE A 410 -9.91 -23.98 1.60
C ILE A 410 -10.27 -24.18 3.06
N ASN A 411 -9.79 -25.27 3.65
CA ASN A 411 -10.15 -25.73 4.99
C ASN A 411 -8.96 -25.94 5.92
#